data_AF-A0A137Q494-F1
#
_entry.id   AF-A0A137Q494-F1
#
_cell.length_a   1.000
_cell.length_b   1.000
_cell.length_c   1.000
_cell.angle_alpha   90.00
_cell.angle_beta   90.00
_cell.angle_gamma   90.00
#
_symmetry.space_group_name_H-M   'P 1'
#
loop_
_entity.id
_entity.type
_entity.pdbx_description
1 polymer ?
#
loop_
_entity_poly.entity_id
_entity_poly.type
_entity_poly.pdbx_seq_one_letter_code
_entity_poly.pdbx_strand_id
1 'polypeptide(L)'
;MINGGKPMTFAVFSCSQYQAACQSTKIGRAVEGRELATIHDYRQRLGQYRSDPDLQFSHQIALWIVVWLSAFQIGKLLDLSMLETRHYERDITDVRDTKLLAAIIPDRSLVGANQEKWPLDTLSESKRQGVIWRIIGYVKSILSYDPATGRGVIGVEFAGTGVTSSAGPFDKGNFTQAVGYSTECVRNNVDLQWGEGYYRGFFALTMNSKPLNATYYSVRNVSNALSLHVFKSAFRNFDGFASANFTVNAGENRLACPVASGHALSGALKSQVN
;
A
#
# COMPACT_ATOMS: atom_id res chain seq x y z
N MET A 1 4.75 3.15 31.11
CA MET A 1 4.77 2.82 29.67
C MET A 1 5.75 3.74 28.96
N ILE A 2 6.54 3.21 28.02
CA ILE A 2 7.72 3.89 27.42
C ILE A 2 7.37 5.19 26.64
N ASN A 3 6.11 5.40 26.25
CA ASN A 3 5.63 6.63 25.57
C ASN A 3 4.44 7.30 26.29
N GLY A 4 4.32 7.16 27.62
CA GLY A 4 3.18 7.73 28.37
C GLY A 4 1.80 7.17 27.95
N GLY A 5 1.77 6.00 27.29
CA GLY A 5 0.54 5.40 26.75
C GLY A 5 0.10 5.92 25.39
N LYS A 6 0.84 6.88 24.80
CA LYS A 6 0.58 7.35 23.44
C LYS A 6 1.00 6.27 22.41
N PRO A 7 0.17 5.99 21.39
CA PRO A 7 0.56 5.12 20.29
C PRO A 7 1.85 5.62 19.62
N MET A 8 2.68 4.69 19.17
CA MET A 8 3.78 5.00 18.26
C MET A 8 3.22 5.07 16.85
N THR A 9 3.55 6.14 16.12
CA THR A 9 3.08 6.35 14.74
C THR A 9 4.28 6.49 13.82
N PHE A 10 4.28 5.70 12.73
CA PHE A 10 5.24 5.82 11.64
C PHE A 10 4.49 5.75 10.30
N ALA A 11 5.04 6.41 9.28
CA ALA A 11 4.54 6.38 7.92
C ALA A 11 5.47 5.52 7.06
N VAL A 12 4.89 4.67 6.22
CA VAL A 12 5.62 3.81 5.27
C VAL A 12 5.25 4.23 3.86
N PHE A 13 6.24 4.43 2.98
CA PHE A 13 6.02 4.98 1.65
C PHE A 13 6.87 4.29 0.58
N SER A 14 6.23 3.81 -0.50
CA SER A 14 6.88 2.98 -1.54
C SER A 14 6.71 3.47 -2.99
N CYS A 15 5.94 4.54 -3.24
CA CYS A 15 5.62 4.95 -4.62
C CYS A 15 5.90 6.42 -4.88
N SER A 16 7.01 6.70 -5.55
CA SER A 16 7.27 7.99 -6.17
C SER A 16 7.62 7.81 -7.64
N GLN A 17 6.60 7.82 -8.50
CA GLN A 17 6.83 7.95 -9.94
C GLN A 17 7.29 9.38 -10.20
N TYR A 18 8.60 9.61 -10.11
CA TYR A 18 9.22 10.89 -10.39
C TYR A 18 9.54 11.09 -11.88
N GLN A 19 9.39 10.06 -12.72
CA GLN A 19 10.03 10.03 -14.04
C GLN A 19 9.30 10.83 -15.13
N ALA A 20 7.97 10.79 -15.18
CA ALA A 20 7.21 11.41 -16.27
C ALA A 20 7.21 12.95 -16.19
N ALA A 21 7.47 13.63 -17.30
CA ALA A 21 7.41 15.09 -17.39
C ALA A 21 6.06 15.64 -17.89
N CYS A 22 5.18 14.79 -18.44
CA CYS A 22 4.02 15.25 -19.22
C CYS A 22 2.67 14.66 -18.79
N GLN A 23 2.57 13.97 -17.65
CA GLN A 23 1.25 13.60 -17.14
C GLN A 23 0.76 14.70 -16.19
N SER A 24 -0.04 15.62 -16.74
CA SER A 24 -0.87 16.50 -15.91
C SER A 24 -1.76 15.60 -15.04
N THR A 25 -1.42 15.52 -13.76
CA THR A 25 -2.15 14.70 -12.81
C THR A 25 -3.54 15.30 -12.61
N LYS A 26 -4.54 14.46 -12.30
CA LYS A 26 -5.93 14.85 -12.01
C LYS A 26 -6.05 15.99 -10.97
N ILE A 27 -4.98 16.29 -10.24
CA ILE A 27 -4.90 17.31 -9.19
C ILE A 27 -4.54 18.72 -9.69
N GLY A 28 -4.41 18.94 -11.00
CA GLY A 28 -4.24 20.28 -11.59
C GLY A 28 -2.88 20.93 -11.33
N ARG A 29 -1.86 20.16 -10.94
CA ARG A 29 -0.50 20.63 -10.71
C ARG A 29 0.42 20.21 -11.85
N ALA A 30 1.25 21.14 -12.31
CA ALA A 30 2.25 20.90 -13.34
C ALA A 30 3.54 20.35 -12.73
N VAL A 31 4.14 19.40 -13.45
CA VAL A 31 5.48 18.91 -13.15
C VAL A 31 6.49 19.89 -13.74
N GLU A 32 7.50 20.27 -12.97
CA GLU A 32 8.56 21.16 -13.45
C GLU A 32 9.68 20.38 -14.17
N GLY A 33 10.29 21.05 -15.13
CA GLY A 33 11.43 20.54 -15.88
C GLY A 33 11.05 19.49 -16.93
N ARG A 34 12.09 18.90 -17.51
CA ARG A 34 11.99 17.85 -18.54
C ARG A 34 11.88 16.45 -17.91
N GLU A 35 11.77 15.44 -18.77
CA GLU A 35 11.86 14.04 -18.33
C GLU A 35 13.23 13.77 -17.69
N LEU A 36 13.22 13.03 -16.58
CA LEU A 36 14.43 12.84 -15.78
C LEU A 36 15.49 12.07 -16.57
N ALA A 37 16.62 12.71 -16.87
CA ALA A 37 17.77 12.04 -17.48
C ALA A 37 19.07 12.22 -16.70
N THR A 38 19.12 13.15 -15.75
CA THR A 38 20.31 13.50 -14.98
C THR A 38 20.01 13.53 -13.49
N ILE A 39 21.07 13.46 -12.68
CA ILE A 39 20.96 13.65 -11.22
C ILE A 39 20.40 15.03 -10.87
N HIS A 40 20.65 16.04 -11.70
CA HIS A 40 20.10 17.38 -11.50
C HIS A 40 18.58 17.37 -11.66
N ASP A 41 18.06 16.77 -12.74
CA ASP A 41 16.62 16.65 -12.96
C ASP A 41 15.96 15.90 -11.79
N TYR A 42 16.59 14.81 -11.31
CA TYR A 42 16.08 14.05 -10.18
C TYR A 42 16.02 14.88 -8.90
N ARG A 43 17.08 15.64 -8.59
CA ARG A 43 17.12 16.52 -7.40
C ARG A 43 16.10 17.64 -7.49
N GLN A 44 15.93 18.25 -8.67
CA GLN A 44 14.92 19.27 -8.90
C GLN A 44 13.52 18.69 -8.67
N ARG A 45 13.22 17.52 -9.25
CA ARG A 45 11.92 16.84 -9.07
C ARG A 45 11.65 16.46 -7.63
N LEU A 46 12.64 15.88 -6.95
CA LEU A 46 12.54 15.56 -5.53
C LEU A 46 12.30 16.81 -4.68
N GLY A 47 13.00 17.92 -4.99
CA GLY A 47 12.80 19.21 -4.36
C GLY A 47 11.39 19.77 -4.58
N GLN A 48 10.85 19.65 -5.80
CA GLN A 48 9.49 20.07 -6.13
C GLN A 48 8.46 19.34 -5.25
N TYR A 49 8.53 18.01 -5.14
CA TYR A 49 7.60 17.24 -4.29
C TYR A 49 7.78 17.58 -2.80
N ARG A 50 9.02 17.71 -2.32
CA ARG A 50 9.32 18.04 -0.91
C ARG A 50 9.01 19.49 -0.52
N SER A 51 8.68 20.35 -1.49
CA SER A 51 8.21 21.71 -1.23
C SER A 51 6.73 21.77 -0.83
N ASP A 52 5.98 20.67 -1.00
CA ASP A 52 4.57 20.60 -0.61
C ASP A 52 4.40 20.76 0.92
N PRO A 53 3.66 21.77 1.41
CA PRO A 53 3.51 22.01 2.84
C PRO A 53 2.83 20.86 3.59
N ASP A 54 1.89 20.15 2.97
CA ASP A 54 1.17 19.04 3.61
C ASP A 54 2.10 17.82 3.73
N LEU A 55 2.96 17.58 2.72
CA LEU A 55 4.01 16.56 2.80
C LEU A 55 5.04 16.92 3.88
N GLN A 56 5.49 18.18 3.94
CA GLN A 56 6.42 18.64 4.98
C GLN A 56 5.83 18.48 6.38
N PHE A 57 4.57 18.89 6.57
CA PHE A 57 3.88 18.72 7.84
C PHE A 57 3.81 17.24 8.24
N SER A 58 3.47 16.35 7.30
CA SER A 58 3.42 14.92 7.56
C SER A 58 4.79 14.35 7.96
N HIS A 59 5.89 14.85 7.38
CA HIS A 59 7.26 14.53 7.80
C HIS A 59 7.64 15.08 9.18
N GLN A 60 6.99 16.13 9.67
CA GLN A 60 7.25 16.70 11.00
C GLN A 60 6.53 15.95 12.12
N ILE A 61 5.37 15.33 11.83
CA ILE A 61 4.53 14.70 12.86
C ILE A 61 4.70 13.19 12.99
N ALA A 62 5.38 12.54 12.05
CA ALA A 62 5.60 11.10 12.04
C ALA A 62 7.03 10.77 11.65
N LEU A 63 7.52 9.62 12.12
CA LEU A 63 8.74 9.03 11.59
C LEU A 63 8.43 8.35 10.25
N TRP A 64 9.23 8.62 9.23
CA TRP A 64 9.03 8.07 7.89
C TRP A 64 10.03 6.98 7.58
N ILE A 65 9.52 5.84 7.15
CA ILE A 65 10.29 4.70 6.67
C ILE A 65 10.12 4.68 5.16
N VAL A 66 11.11 5.24 4.47
CA VAL A 66 11.15 5.33 3.01
C VAL A 66 11.91 4.11 2.50
N VAL A 67 11.32 3.39 1.55
CA VAL A 67 11.83 2.08 1.09
C VAL A 67 13.27 2.16 0.57
N TRP A 68 14.16 1.52 1.31
CA TRP A 68 15.39 0.85 0.90
C TRP A 68 15.56 -0.31 1.90
N LEU A 69 15.78 -1.54 1.43
CA LEU A 69 15.82 -2.80 2.21
C LEU A 69 16.03 -2.60 3.73
N SER A 70 14.99 -2.80 4.53
CA SER A 70 15.04 -2.54 5.97
C SER A 70 14.23 -3.56 6.73
N ALA A 71 14.78 -4.09 7.82
CA ALA A 71 14.02 -4.76 8.87
C ALA A 71 14.17 -4.01 10.17
N PHE A 72 13.07 -3.79 10.89
CA PHE A 72 13.13 -3.30 12.26
C PHE A 72 12.03 -3.92 13.10
N GLN A 73 12.33 -4.07 14.38
CA GLN A 73 11.48 -4.75 15.34
C GLN A 73 11.13 -3.81 16.50
N ILE A 74 9.84 -3.77 16.83
CA ILE A 74 9.30 -3.07 18.00
C ILE A 74 8.99 -4.11 19.07
N GLY A 75 10.02 -4.44 19.87
CA GLY A 75 9.91 -5.42 20.96
C GLY A 75 9.35 -6.76 20.47
N LYS A 76 8.35 -7.30 21.16
CA LYS A 76 7.61 -8.49 20.70
C LYS A 76 6.32 -8.17 19.94
N LEU A 77 6.03 -6.88 19.72
CA LEU A 77 4.77 -6.48 19.10
C LEU A 77 4.83 -6.64 17.58
N LEU A 78 5.82 -6.02 16.95
CA LEU A 78 5.92 -5.91 15.50
C LEU A 78 7.33 -6.21 15.03
N ASP A 79 7.43 -6.96 13.95
CA ASP A 79 8.60 -7.05 13.09
C ASP A 79 8.16 -6.66 11.67
N LEU A 80 8.73 -5.57 11.17
CA LEU A 80 8.45 -5.03 9.84
C LEU A 80 9.65 -5.26 8.94
N SER A 81 9.45 -6.08 7.91
CA SER A 81 10.43 -6.36 6.85
C SER A 81 9.99 -5.70 5.54
N MET A 82 10.78 -4.77 5.01
CA MET A 82 10.52 -4.07 3.76
C MET A 82 11.41 -4.66 2.65
N LEU A 83 10.80 -5.22 1.60
CA LEU A 83 11.53 -5.82 0.48
C LEU A 83 11.79 -4.78 -0.63
N GLU A 84 12.99 -4.83 -1.22
CA GLU A 84 13.31 -4.11 -2.47
C GLU A 84 13.11 -5.06 -3.65
N THR A 85 12.28 -4.69 -4.63
CA THR A 85 11.91 -5.59 -5.74
C THR A 85 12.05 -4.93 -7.11
N ARG A 86 12.56 -3.70 -7.18
CA ARG A 86 12.72 -2.96 -8.43
C ARG A 86 14.12 -3.08 -9.03
N HIS A 87 15.18 -3.12 -8.24
CA HIS A 87 16.53 -2.88 -8.76
C HIS A 87 17.61 -3.92 -8.43
N TYR A 88 17.47 -4.74 -7.39
CA TYR A 88 18.52 -5.66 -6.98
C TYR A 88 18.28 -7.07 -7.53
N GLU A 89 19.21 -7.57 -8.36
CA GLU A 89 19.35 -8.99 -8.80
C GLU A 89 18.11 -9.69 -9.41
N ARG A 90 17.02 -8.97 -9.70
CA ARG A 90 15.82 -9.56 -10.31
C ARG A 90 16.04 -9.94 -11.77
N ASP A 91 15.35 -11.00 -12.22
CA ASP A 91 15.31 -11.35 -13.64
C ASP A 91 14.46 -10.37 -14.45
N ILE A 92 14.80 -10.21 -15.74
CA ILE A 92 14.20 -9.28 -16.72
C ILE A 92 12.66 -9.23 -16.63
N THR A 93 12.11 -8.01 -16.62
CA THR A 93 10.68 -7.75 -16.40
C THR A 93 9.84 -7.53 -17.64
N ASP A 94 10.43 -7.13 -18.76
CA ASP A 94 9.68 -6.75 -19.95
C ASP A 94 10.19 -7.51 -21.16
N VAL A 95 9.60 -8.68 -21.38
CA VAL A 95 9.47 -9.22 -22.71
C VAL A 95 7.97 -9.26 -22.97
N ARG A 96 7.49 -8.38 -23.86
CA ARG A 96 6.13 -8.46 -24.42
C ARG A 96 5.89 -9.78 -25.18
N ASP A 97 6.92 -10.62 -25.28
CA ASP A 97 6.88 -11.95 -25.86
C ASP A 97 6.65 -13.02 -24.78
N THR A 98 5.42 -13.49 -24.69
CA THR A 98 4.97 -14.53 -23.75
C THR A 98 5.62 -15.89 -23.99
N LYS A 99 6.24 -16.13 -25.16
CA LYS A 99 6.92 -17.40 -25.47
C LYS A 99 8.30 -17.52 -24.82
N LEU A 100 9.03 -16.41 -24.70
CA LEU A 100 10.33 -16.38 -24.01
C LEU A 100 10.15 -16.55 -22.49
N LEU A 101 9.06 -16.00 -21.94
CA LEU A 101 8.71 -16.13 -20.53
C LEU A 101 8.54 -17.60 -20.11
N ALA A 102 7.82 -18.41 -20.89
CA ALA A 102 7.56 -19.81 -20.58
C ALA A 102 8.83 -20.67 -20.44
N ALA A 103 9.92 -20.31 -21.12
CA ALA A 103 11.18 -21.05 -21.11
C ALA A 103 12.09 -20.73 -19.90
N ILE A 104 11.85 -19.62 -19.18
CA ILE A 104 12.73 -19.12 -18.11
C ILE A 104 12.08 -19.31 -16.72
N ILE A 105 10.78 -19.64 -16.65
CA ILE A 105 9.95 -19.69 -15.41
C ILE A 105 10.54 -20.46 -14.21
N PRO A 106 11.19 -21.63 -14.34
CA PRO A 106 11.56 -22.42 -13.16
C PRO A 106 12.57 -21.74 -12.24
N ASP A 107 13.49 -20.96 -12.79
CA ASP A 107 14.64 -20.40 -12.06
C ASP A 107 14.53 -18.89 -11.86
N ARG A 108 13.34 -18.31 -12.06
CA ARG A 108 13.16 -16.86 -11.92
C ARG A 108 13.12 -16.40 -10.46
N SER A 109 13.94 -15.41 -10.14
CA SER A 109 13.90 -14.70 -8.88
C SER A 109 13.34 -13.28 -9.02
N LEU A 110 12.44 -12.91 -8.11
CA LEU A 110 11.88 -11.56 -8.01
C LEU A 110 12.74 -10.61 -7.17
N VAL A 111 13.64 -11.15 -6.35
CA VAL A 111 14.43 -10.39 -5.37
C VAL A 111 15.92 -10.76 -5.38
N GLY A 112 16.31 -11.80 -6.13
CA GLY A 112 17.66 -12.36 -6.14
C GLY A 112 17.90 -13.36 -5.00
N ALA A 113 18.80 -14.33 -5.21
CA ALA A 113 19.08 -15.40 -4.25
C ALA A 113 19.52 -14.88 -2.86
N ASN A 114 20.26 -13.77 -2.83
CA ASN A 114 20.72 -13.14 -1.59
C ASN A 114 19.55 -12.59 -0.76
N GLN A 115 18.52 -12.06 -1.42
CA GLN A 115 17.32 -11.54 -0.77
C GLN A 115 16.22 -12.58 -0.63
N GLU A 116 16.33 -13.79 -1.19
CA GLU A 116 15.36 -14.87 -0.93
C GLU A 116 15.57 -15.49 0.45
N LYS A 117 16.83 -15.67 0.85
CA LYS A 117 17.18 -16.28 2.14
C LYS A 117 16.93 -15.34 3.32
N TRP A 118 17.26 -14.05 3.16
CA TRP A 118 17.19 -13.08 4.26
C TRP A 118 15.78 -12.90 4.87
N PRO A 119 14.69 -12.75 4.10
CA PRO A 119 13.34 -12.65 4.62
C PRO A 119 12.90 -13.94 5.32
N LEU A 120 13.24 -15.11 4.77
CA LEU A 120 12.91 -16.40 5.37
C LEU A 120 13.59 -16.57 6.73
N ASP A 121 14.88 -16.25 6.82
CA ASP A 121 15.63 -16.33 8.07
C ASP A 121 15.11 -15.29 9.09
N THR A 122 14.80 -14.07 8.65
CA THR A 122 14.24 -12.99 9.48
C THR A 122 12.88 -13.39 10.06
N LEU A 123 11.96 -13.85 9.21
CA LEU A 123 10.63 -14.29 9.65
C LEU A 123 10.68 -15.52 10.55
N SER A 124 11.62 -16.44 10.29
CA SER A 124 11.84 -17.62 11.12
C SER A 124 12.36 -17.26 12.50
N GLU A 125 13.33 -16.34 12.59
CA GLU A 125 13.84 -15.83 13.85
C GLU A 125 12.77 -15.06 14.63
N SER A 126 12.05 -14.17 13.96
CA SER A 126 10.91 -13.43 14.50
C SER A 126 9.83 -14.35 15.09
N LYS A 127 9.59 -15.50 14.43
CA LYS A 127 8.73 -16.56 14.96
C LYS A 127 9.29 -17.20 16.21
N ARG A 128 10.58 -17.54 16.25
CA ARG A 128 11.24 -18.08 17.44
C ARG A 128 11.21 -17.11 18.62
N GLN A 129 11.36 -15.81 18.37
CA GLN A 129 11.33 -14.77 19.40
C GLN A 129 9.92 -14.48 19.96
N GLY A 130 8.89 -15.05 19.36
CA GLY A 130 7.50 -14.85 19.77
C GLY A 130 6.99 -13.44 19.43
N VAL A 131 7.46 -12.86 18.33
CA VAL A 131 6.89 -11.61 17.81
C VAL A 131 5.47 -11.87 17.32
N ILE A 132 4.54 -10.99 17.70
CA ILE A 132 3.10 -11.14 17.44
C ILE A 132 2.78 -10.84 15.97
N TRP A 133 3.20 -9.68 15.47
CA TRP A 133 2.95 -9.24 14.10
C TRP A 133 4.22 -9.30 13.26
N ARG A 134 4.17 -10.02 12.14
CA ARG A 134 5.21 -10.00 11.11
C ARG A 134 4.59 -9.40 9.86
N ILE A 135 5.01 -8.18 9.52
CA ILE A 135 4.49 -7.44 8.37
C ILE A 135 5.60 -7.40 7.32
N ILE A 136 5.24 -7.81 6.09
CA ILE A 136 6.14 -7.76 4.95
C ILE A 136 5.61 -6.70 4.00
N GLY A 137 6.40 -5.64 3.77
CA GLY A 137 6.12 -4.66 2.73
C GLY A 137 6.56 -5.22 1.38
N TYR A 138 5.62 -5.75 0.60
CA TYR A 138 5.82 -6.31 -0.73
C TYR A 138 4.47 -6.52 -1.47
N VAL A 139 4.50 -6.89 -2.76
CA VAL A 139 3.33 -7.09 -3.63
C VAL A 139 3.26 -8.53 -4.13
N LYS A 140 2.10 -9.17 -3.94
CA LYS A 140 1.64 -10.46 -4.48
C LYS A 140 2.01 -11.71 -3.68
N SER A 141 0.99 -12.29 -3.04
CA SER A 141 0.95 -13.70 -2.63
C SER A 141 0.37 -14.60 -3.73
N ILE A 142 0.94 -15.78 -3.95
CA ILE A 142 0.32 -16.90 -4.69
C ILE A 142 0.50 -18.14 -3.82
N LEU A 143 -0.56 -18.60 -3.18
CA LEU A 143 -0.71 -19.98 -2.69
C LEU A 143 -2.20 -20.34 -2.67
N SER A 144 -2.50 -21.63 -2.70
CA SER A 144 -3.87 -22.18 -2.68
C SER A 144 -4.64 -21.74 -1.42
N TYR A 145 -5.81 -21.14 -1.62
CA TYR A 145 -6.67 -20.57 -0.58
C TYR A 145 -8.09 -21.16 -0.65
N ASP A 146 -8.66 -21.56 0.49
CA ASP A 146 -10.08 -21.93 0.62
C ASP A 146 -10.94 -20.71 1.03
N PRO A 147 -11.81 -20.19 0.15
CA PRO A 147 -12.60 -18.99 0.41
C PRO A 147 -13.74 -19.19 1.42
N ALA A 148 -14.19 -20.42 1.67
CA ALA A 148 -15.29 -20.68 2.60
C ALA A 148 -14.81 -20.72 4.05
N THR A 149 -13.59 -21.23 4.28
CA THR A 149 -13.06 -21.47 5.64
C THR A 149 -11.87 -20.56 6.00
N GLY A 150 -11.26 -19.94 5.00
CA GLY A 150 -9.97 -19.26 5.13
C GLY A 150 -8.79 -20.21 5.30
N ARG A 151 -8.97 -21.53 5.14
CA ARG A 151 -7.91 -22.52 5.33
C ARG A 151 -6.87 -22.42 4.20
N GLY A 152 -5.59 -22.53 4.56
CA GLY A 152 -4.46 -22.32 3.64
C GLY A 152 -3.96 -20.87 3.60
N VAL A 153 -4.62 -19.94 4.30
CA VAL A 153 -4.15 -18.56 4.43
C VAL A 153 -2.92 -18.50 5.34
N ILE A 154 -1.83 -17.93 4.84
CA ILE A 154 -0.59 -17.70 5.60
C ILE A 154 -0.48 -16.26 6.14
N GLY A 155 -1.38 -15.38 5.71
CA GLY A 155 -1.45 -13.98 6.12
C GLY A 155 -2.48 -13.19 5.32
N VAL A 156 -2.63 -11.91 5.67
CA VAL A 156 -3.53 -10.97 5.01
C VAL A 156 -2.71 -9.91 4.27
N GLU A 157 -3.05 -9.63 3.02
CA GLU A 157 -2.44 -8.56 2.22
C GLU A 157 -3.35 -7.32 2.22
N PHE A 158 -2.79 -6.17 2.60
CA PHE A 158 -3.45 -4.87 2.51
C PHE A 158 -2.81 -4.06 1.40
N ALA A 159 -3.50 -3.99 0.25
CA ALA A 159 -3.07 -3.15 -0.87
C ALA A 159 -3.61 -1.73 -0.71
N GLY A 160 -2.73 -0.72 -0.85
CA GLY A 160 -3.11 0.70 -0.79
C GLY A 160 -3.38 1.29 -2.17
N THR A 161 -4.21 2.33 -2.22
CA THR A 161 -4.41 3.17 -3.41
C THR A 161 -3.30 4.21 -3.55
N GLY A 162 -3.28 4.94 -4.67
CA GLY A 162 -2.41 6.10 -4.83
C GLY A 162 -2.86 7.28 -3.95
N VAL A 163 -1.91 8.05 -3.41
CA VAL A 163 -2.23 9.30 -2.67
C VAL A 163 -2.84 10.33 -3.62
N THR A 164 -2.29 10.47 -4.82
CA THR A 164 -2.82 11.33 -5.90
C THR A 164 -2.74 10.68 -7.28
N SER A 165 -1.99 9.58 -7.43
CA SER A 165 -1.88 8.82 -8.67
C SER A 165 -3.13 7.98 -8.94
N SER A 166 -3.35 7.60 -10.20
CA SER A 166 -4.42 6.65 -10.57
C SER A 166 -4.26 5.32 -9.82
N ALA A 167 -5.35 4.57 -9.66
CA ALA A 167 -5.30 3.19 -9.14
C ALA A 167 -4.98 2.21 -10.27
N GLY A 168 -4.21 2.66 -11.27
CA GLY A 168 -3.96 1.92 -12.49
C GLY A 168 -5.27 1.47 -13.15
N PRO A 169 -5.46 0.16 -13.42
CA PRO A 169 -6.60 -0.35 -14.17
C PRO A 169 -7.95 -0.18 -13.45
N PHE A 170 -7.94 0.04 -12.14
CA PHE A 170 -9.14 0.26 -11.33
C PHE A 170 -9.72 1.68 -11.49
N ASP A 171 -8.92 2.64 -11.92
CA ASP A 171 -9.36 4.01 -12.15
C ASP A 171 -10.04 4.11 -13.52
N LYS A 172 -11.36 3.96 -13.54
CA LYS A 172 -12.19 4.06 -14.76
C LYS A 172 -12.65 5.48 -15.08
N GLY A 173 -12.18 6.49 -14.36
CA GLY A 173 -12.57 7.89 -14.57
C GLY A 173 -13.94 8.29 -14.00
N ASN A 174 -14.87 7.36 -13.77
CA ASN A 174 -16.10 7.62 -13.01
C ASN A 174 -16.37 6.57 -11.93
N PHE A 175 -17.14 6.97 -10.92
CA PHE A 175 -17.43 6.16 -9.74
C PHE A 175 -18.13 4.84 -10.08
N THR A 176 -19.20 4.88 -10.86
CA THR A 176 -19.99 3.68 -11.21
C THR A 176 -19.17 2.64 -11.95
N GLN A 177 -18.34 3.06 -12.92
CA GLN A 177 -17.46 2.16 -13.66
C GLN A 177 -16.34 1.59 -12.78
N ALA A 178 -15.77 2.39 -11.88
CA ALA A 178 -14.75 1.93 -10.95
C ALA A 178 -15.31 0.89 -9.97
N VAL A 179 -16.54 1.09 -9.46
CA VAL A 179 -17.25 0.10 -8.63
C VAL A 179 -17.59 -1.15 -9.43
N GLY A 180 -18.05 -1.00 -10.68
CA GLY A 180 -18.34 -2.13 -11.57
C GLY A 180 -17.11 -3.00 -11.85
N TYR A 181 -15.97 -2.37 -12.14
CA TYR A 181 -14.70 -3.08 -12.34
C TYR A 181 -14.19 -3.73 -11.05
N SER A 182 -14.29 -3.04 -9.91
CA SER A 182 -13.92 -3.61 -8.61
C SER A 182 -14.78 -4.82 -8.26
N THR A 183 -16.08 -4.76 -8.57
CA THR A 183 -17.03 -5.86 -8.43
C THR A 183 -16.61 -7.07 -9.27
N GLU A 184 -16.20 -6.85 -10.53
CA GLU A 184 -15.72 -7.92 -11.41
C GLU A 184 -14.44 -8.56 -10.88
N CYS A 185 -13.45 -7.75 -10.45
CA CYS A 185 -12.23 -8.26 -9.85
C CYS A 185 -12.54 -9.07 -8.58
N VAL A 186 -13.36 -8.55 -7.69
CA VAL A 186 -13.75 -9.25 -6.45
C VAL A 186 -14.51 -10.54 -6.77
N ARG A 187 -15.37 -10.57 -7.79
CA ARG A 187 -16.05 -11.80 -8.21
C ARG A 187 -15.07 -12.86 -8.68
N ASN A 188 -14.18 -12.48 -9.60
CA ASN A 188 -13.33 -13.41 -10.34
C ASN A 188 -12.08 -13.86 -9.56
N ASN A 189 -11.76 -13.21 -8.45
CA ASN A 189 -10.63 -13.59 -7.59
C ASN A 189 -11.16 -14.14 -6.26
N VAL A 190 -10.84 -15.39 -5.95
CA VAL A 190 -11.36 -16.09 -4.76
C VAL A 190 -10.83 -15.51 -3.45
N ASP A 191 -9.63 -14.96 -3.49
CA ASP A 191 -8.85 -14.40 -2.39
C ASP A 191 -9.08 -12.89 -2.18
N LEU A 192 -9.50 -12.15 -3.21
CA LEU A 192 -9.76 -10.71 -3.12
C LEU A 192 -11.07 -10.42 -2.36
N GLN A 193 -10.93 -10.02 -1.10
CA GLN A 193 -12.06 -9.77 -0.21
C GLN A 193 -12.71 -8.40 -0.42
N TRP A 194 -11.96 -7.40 -0.87
CA TRP A 194 -12.46 -6.04 -1.14
C TRP A 194 -11.61 -5.34 -2.19
N GLY A 195 -12.24 -4.53 -3.04
CA GLY A 195 -11.56 -3.69 -4.02
C GLY A 195 -12.22 -2.32 -4.14
N GLU A 196 -11.40 -1.26 -4.15
CA GLU A 196 -11.83 0.13 -4.34
C GLU A 196 -10.91 0.82 -5.34
N GLY A 197 -11.52 1.34 -6.40
CA GLY A 197 -10.79 1.83 -7.57
C GLY A 197 -10.87 3.32 -7.83
N TYR A 198 -11.79 4.01 -7.18
CA TYR A 198 -12.15 5.39 -7.48
C TYR A 198 -11.39 6.36 -6.58
N TYR A 199 -11.53 6.23 -5.27
CA TYR A 199 -10.99 7.21 -4.33
C TYR A 199 -9.48 7.05 -4.14
N ARG A 200 -8.84 8.17 -3.82
CA ARG A 200 -7.43 8.23 -3.43
C ARG A 200 -7.31 8.31 -1.92
N GLY A 201 -6.13 8.05 -1.38
CA GLY A 201 -5.88 8.17 0.04
C GLY A 201 -4.78 7.23 0.52
N PHE A 202 -4.95 6.69 1.72
CA PHE A 202 -3.99 5.81 2.38
C PHE A 202 -4.75 4.85 3.32
N PHE A 203 -4.04 3.87 3.89
CA PHE A 203 -4.58 3.08 4.98
C PHE A 203 -3.67 3.20 6.21
N ALA A 204 -4.26 3.07 7.39
CA ALA A 204 -3.55 3.08 8.66
C ALA A 204 -3.70 1.72 9.33
N LEU A 205 -2.59 1.16 9.80
CA LEU A 205 -2.58 -0.03 10.64
C LEU A 205 -2.48 0.38 12.11
N THR A 206 -3.52 0.09 12.89
CA THR A 206 -3.52 0.27 14.34
C THR A 206 -3.51 -1.10 14.99
N MET A 207 -2.47 -1.42 15.75
CA MET A 207 -2.31 -2.75 16.32
C MET A 207 -1.89 -2.73 17.79
N ASN A 208 -2.28 -3.77 18.51
CA ASN A 208 -1.75 -4.11 19.83
C ASN A 208 -1.51 -5.62 19.90
N SER A 209 -1.31 -6.20 21.08
CA SER A 209 -1.06 -7.64 21.22
C SER A 209 -2.24 -8.56 20.88
N LYS A 210 -3.42 -8.00 20.56
CA LYS A 210 -4.67 -8.72 20.30
C LYS A 210 -5.16 -8.48 18.85
N PRO A 211 -5.78 -7.33 18.47
CA PRO A 211 -6.08 -7.09 17.07
C PRO A 211 -5.05 -6.18 16.38
N LEU A 212 -4.99 -6.34 15.06
CA LEU A 212 -4.55 -5.35 14.11
C LEU A 212 -5.78 -4.89 13.31
N ASN A 213 -6.00 -3.58 13.26
CA ASN A 213 -7.04 -2.94 12.46
C ASN A 213 -6.41 -2.17 11.30
N ALA A 214 -6.88 -2.43 10.09
CA ALA A 214 -6.55 -1.69 8.88
C ALA A 214 -7.73 -0.80 8.48
N THR A 215 -7.59 0.50 8.71
CA THR A 215 -8.59 1.49 8.30
C THR A 215 -8.14 2.16 7.01
N TYR A 216 -8.95 2.05 5.97
CA TYR A 216 -8.75 2.75 4.70
C TYR A 216 -9.38 4.14 4.77
N TYR A 217 -8.56 5.17 4.58
CA TYR A 217 -8.99 6.55 4.51
C TYR A 217 -8.97 7.01 3.06
N SER A 218 -10.14 7.41 2.58
CA SER A 218 -10.38 7.88 1.21
C SER A 218 -10.70 9.37 1.23
N VAL A 219 -10.30 10.08 0.17
CA VAL A 219 -10.60 11.50 -0.03
C VAL A 219 -11.51 11.65 -1.24
N ARG A 220 -12.62 12.36 -1.11
CA ARG A 220 -13.56 12.53 -2.23
C ARG A 220 -13.02 13.38 -3.37
N ASN A 221 -12.14 14.32 -3.05
CA ASN A 221 -11.56 15.23 -4.02
C ASN A 221 -10.08 15.50 -3.74
N VAL A 222 -9.23 15.07 -4.67
CA VAL A 222 -7.77 15.33 -4.62
C VAL A 222 -7.35 16.58 -5.39
N SER A 223 -8.25 17.18 -6.16
CA SER A 223 -8.00 18.32 -7.04
C SER A 223 -8.41 19.65 -6.42
N ASN A 224 -9.38 19.63 -5.50
CA ASN A 224 -9.74 20.80 -4.70
C ASN A 224 -8.75 20.93 -3.53
N ALA A 225 -7.53 21.39 -3.81
CA ALA A 225 -6.99 22.37 -2.88
C ALA A 225 -8.03 23.50 -2.89
N LEU A 226 -8.59 23.90 -1.74
CA LEU A 226 -9.32 25.15 -1.67
C LEU A 226 -8.39 26.25 -2.19
N SER A 227 -8.55 26.58 -3.47
CA SER A 227 -7.96 27.72 -4.12
C SER A 227 -8.63 28.94 -3.54
N LEU A 228 -8.23 29.33 -2.33
CA LEU A 228 -8.53 30.66 -1.85
C LEU A 228 -7.45 31.10 -0.87
N HIS A 229 -6.99 32.32 -1.08
CA HIS A 229 -6.03 33.09 -0.30
C HIS A 229 -6.49 33.38 1.15
N VAL A 230 -7.24 32.48 1.79
CA VAL A 230 -7.92 32.75 3.05
C VAL A 230 -7.67 31.56 3.99
N PHE A 231 -6.87 31.83 5.04
CA PHE A 231 -6.41 30.96 6.15
C PHE A 231 -5.18 30.05 5.91
N LYS A 232 -4.06 30.51 6.48
CA LYS A 232 -2.73 29.87 6.56
C LYS A 232 -2.57 28.84 7.71
N SER A 233 -3.63 28.30 8.32
CA SER A 233 -3.45 27.58 9.60
C SER A 233 -4.30 26.33 9.86
N ALA A 234 -4.92 25.71 8.85
CA ALA A 234 -5.59 24.43 9.07
C ALA A 234 -5.50 23.52 7.84
N PHE A 235 -5.13 22.26 8.08
CA PHE A 235 -5.06 21.12 7.17
C PHE A 235 -5.96 21.20 5.94
N ARG A 236 -5.37 21.12 4.73
CA ARG A 236 -6.07 21.35 3.46
C ARG A 236 -6.58 20.06 2.80
N ASN A 237 -7.45 19.31 3.47
CA ASN A 237 -8.53 18.51 2.85
C ASN A 237 -9.40 17.88 3.95
N PHE A 238 -10.57 18.45 4.26
CA PHE A 238 -11.47 17.94 5.30
C PHE A 238 -12.49 16.91 4.79
N ASP A 239 -12.50 16.59 3.50
CA ASP A 239 -13.44 15.64 2.89
C ASP A 239 -12.86 14.20 2.82
N GLY A 240 -12.10 13.87 3.87
CA GLY A 240 -11.61 12.52 4.11
C GLY A 240 -12.65 11.70 4.87
N PHE A 241 -12.81 10.43 4.50
CA PHE A 241 -13.71 9.51 5.18
C PHE A 241 -13.09 8.11 5.25
N ALA A 242 -13.46 7.31 6.25
CA ALA A 242 -13.06 5.91 6.31
C ALA A 242 -13.89 5.12 5.29
N SER A 243 -13.29 4.54 4.25
CA SER A 243 -13.99 3.79 3.20
C SER A 243 -14.20 2.32 3.56
N ALA A 244 -13.26 1.72 4.29
CA ALA A 244 -13.36 0.36 4.79
C ALA A 244 -12.51 0.19 6.05
N ASN A 245 -12.86 -0.78 6.88
CA ASN A 245 -12.08 -1.16 8.05
C ASN A 245 -12.00 -2.69 8.14
N PHE A 246 -10.82 -3.22 8.40
CA PHE A 246 -10.58 -4.65 8.46
C PHE A 246 -9.85 -5.01 9.75
N THR A 247 -10.27 -6.07 10.40
CA THR A 247 -9.62 -6.57 11.61
C THR A 247 -8.96 -7.91 11.34
N VAL A 248 -7.77 -8.10 11.91
CA VAL A 248 -7.06 -9.37 11.98
C VAL A 248 -6.77 -9.63 13.45
N ASN A 249 -7.17 -10.78 13.98
CA ASN A 249 -6.81 -11.17 15.35
C ASN A 249 -5.46 -11.89 15.36
N ALA A 250 -4.68 -11.65 16.41
CA ALA A 250 -3.36 -12.25 16.58
C ALA A 250 -3.44 -13.79 16.49
N GLY A 251 -2.59 -14.37 15.65
CA GLY A 251 -2.49 -15.81 15.44
C GLY A 251 -3.50 -16.41 14.46
N GLU A 252 -4.49 -15.66 13.98
CA GLU A 252 -5.52 -16.20 13.07
C GLU A 252 -5.10 -16.17 11.59
N ASN A 253 -4.15 -15.30 11.22
CA ASN A 253 -3.65 -15.09 9.85
C ASN A 253 -4.75 -14.78 8.80
N ARG A 254 -5.95 -14.39 9.24
CA ARG A 254 -7.12 -14.13 8.39
C ARG A 254 -7.88 -12.90 8.85
N LEU A 255 -8.71 -12.35 7.96
CA LEU A 255 -9.67 -11.31 8.30
C LEU A 255 -10.72 -11.84 9.27
N ALA A 256 -11.07 -11.04 10.28
CA ALA A 256 -12.16 -11.33 11.19
C ALA A 256 -13.49 -11.37 10.42
N CYS A 257 -14.35 -12.33 10.78
CA CYS A 257 -15.69 -12.45 10.22
C CYS A 257 -16.74 -11.70 11.10
N PRO A 258 -17.74 -11.04 10.50
CA PRO A 258 -17.88 -10.81 9.06
C PRO A 258 -16.81 -9.83 8.54
N VAL A 259 -16.31 -10.07 7.33
CA VAL A 259 -15.28 -9.23 6.71
C VAL A 259 -15.79 -7.80 6.59
N ALA A 260 -14.97 -6.83 7.00
CA ALA A 260 -15.34 -5.42 7.08
C ALA A 260 -16.62 -5.15 7.90
N SER A 261 -16.90 -5.97 8.92
CA SER A 261 -18.16 -5.93 9.67
C SER A 261 -19.41 -6.06 8.78
N GLY A 262 -19.25 -6.65 7.58
CA GLY A 262 -20.30 -6.81 6.56
C GLY A 262 -20.53 -5.60 5.66
N HIS A 263 -19.80 -4.50 5.85
CA HIS A 263 -20.07 -3.25 5.12
C HIS A 263 -18.81 -2.40 4.87
N ALA A 264 -18.59 -2.07 3.59
CA ALA A 264 -17.65 -1.04 3.17
C ALA A 264 -18.42 0.16 2.58
N LEU A 265 -18.00 1.38 2.90
CA LEU A 265 -18.63 2.62 2.41
C LEU A 265 -18.32 2.90 0.93
N SER A 266 -17.29 2.26 0.38
CA SER A 266 -16.94 2.35 -1.03
C SER A 266 -16.27 1.07 -1.53
N GLY A 267 -16.23 0.91 -2.86
CA GLY A 267 -15.70 -0.27 -3.51
C GLY A 267 -16.72 -1.42 -3.56
N ALA A 268 -16.21 -2.63 -3.75
CA ALA A 268 -16.98 -3.86 -3.76
C ALA A 268 -16.45 -4.80 -2.67
N LEU A 269 -17.35 -5.32 -1.83
CA LEU A 269 -17.02 -6.30 -0.79
C LEU A 269 -17.44 -7.70 -1.26
N LYS A 270 -16.59 -8.72 -1.06
CA LYS A 270 -16.86 -10.09 -1.54
C LYS A 270 -18.21 -10.64 -1.09
N SER A 271 -18.63 -10.36 0.14
CA SER A 271 -19.93 -10.79 0.68
C SER A 271 -21.15 -10.15 0.01
N GLN A 272 -20.95 -9.11 -0.80
CA GLN A 272 -21.98 -8.38 -1.54
C GLN A 272 -21.97 -8.70 -3.04
N VAL A 273 -21.01 -9.50 -3.48
CA VAL A 273 -20.80 -9.85 -4.88
C VAL A 273 -21.09 -11.33 -5.06
N ASN A 274 -22.19 -11.64 -5.74
CA ASN A 274 -22.53 -12.99 -6.20
C ASN A 274 -21.52 -13.50 -7.23
#